data_AF-A0A939QFW9-F1
#
_entry.id   AF-A0A939QFW9-F1
#
_cell.length_a   1.000
_cell.length_b   1.000
_cell.length_c   1.000
_cell.angle_alpha   90.00
_cell.angle_beta   90.00
_cell.angle_gamma   90.00
#
_symmetry.space_group_name_H-M   'P 1'
#
loop_
_entity.id
_entity.type
_entity.pdbx_description
1 polymer ?
#
loop_
_entity_poly.entity_id
_entity_poly.type
_entity_poly.pdbx_seq_one_letter_code
_entity_poly.pdbx_strand_id
1 'polypeptide(L)'
;MTDQDPRAAAPGKRWGWIVLALVAGLLVLLLTGLHHGVCNDSSDPALSSCESGPVLGVAGTWLAWIAYALFLGFCAWRVARRR
;
A
#
# COMPACT_ATOMS: atom_id res chain seq x y z
N MET A 1 13.45 -14.76 -39.79
CA MET A 1 13.72 -15.08 -38.38
C MET A 1 13.61 -13.77 -37.63
N THR A 2 12.62 -13.63 -36.76
CA THR A 2 12.24 -12.36 -36.14
C THR A 2 13.36 -11.80 -35.27
N ASP A 3 13.87 -10.63 -35.64
CA ASP A 3 14.77 -9.80 -34.84
C ASP A 3 13.95 -9.27 -33.65
N GLN A 4 13.94 -10.01 -32.55
CA GLN A 4 13.50 -9.47 -31.26
C GLN A 4 14.64 -8.62 -30.74
N ASP A 5 14.57 -7.31 -31.00
CA ASP A 5 15.48 -6.30 -30.45
C ASP A 5 15.50 -6.46 -28.90
N PRO A 6 16.59 -6.94 -28.28
CA PRO A 6 16.65 -7.22 -26.84
C PRO A 6 16.89 -5.94 -26.02
N ARG A 7 16.78 -4.76 -26.65
CA ARG A 7 16.81 -3.47 -25.98
C ARG A 7 15.47 -3.24 -25.31
N ALA A 8 15.21 -4.02 -24.26
CA ALA A 8 14.38 -3.58 -23.15
C ALA A 8 14.93 -2.21 -22.72
N ALA A 9 14.33 -1.15 -23.26
CA ALA A 9 14.76 0.21 -23.02
C ALA A 9 14.82 0.39 -21.51
N ALA A 10 16.03 0.57 -20.97
CA ALA A 10 16.23 0.72 -19.54
C ALA A 10 15.23 1.76 -19.05
N PRO A 11 14.30 1.42 -18.14
CA PRO A 11 13.20 2.29 -17.78
C PRO A 11 13.79 3.62 -17.33
N GLY A 12 13.61 4.66 -18.14
CA GLY A 12 14.20 5.96 -17.86
C GLY A 12 13.85 6.39 -16.43
N LYS A 13 14.73 7.12 -15.74
CA LYS A 13 14.65 7.44 -14.30
C LYS A 13 13.25 7.83 -13.75
N ARG A 14 12.34 8.32 -14.61
CA ARG A 14 10.91 8.57 -14.33
C ARG A 14 10.11 7.30 -14.04
N TRP A 15 10.32 6.22 -14.80
CA TRP A 15 9.70 4.91 -14.57
C TRP A 15 10.09 4.32 -13.22
N GLY A 16 11.31 4.56 -12.74
CA GLY A 16 11.73 4.16 -11.38
C GLY A 16 10.85 4.78 -10.28
N TRP A 17 10.48 6.06 -10.41
CA TRP A 17 9.57 6.72 -9.45
C TRP A 17 8.13 6.23 -9.57
N ILE A 18 7.67 5.91 -10.79
CA ILE A 18 6.33 5.34 -11.00
C ILE A 18 6.24 3.95 -10.37
N VAL A 19 7.21 3.08 -10.65
CA VAL A 19 7.26 1.73 -10.06
C VAL A 19 7.33 1.83 -8.53
N LEU A 20 8.16 2.71 -7.99
CA LEU A 20 8.25 2.92 -6.54
C LEU A 20 6.91 3.36 -5.92
N ALA A 21 6.20 4.30 -6.57
CA ALA A 21 4.87 4.72 -6.15
C ALA A 21 3.86 3.56 -6.16
N LEU A 22 3.87 2.75 -7.22
CA LEU A 22 2.98 1.58 -7.34
C LEU A 22 3.27 0.53 -6.26
N VAL A 23 4.55 0.23 -6.00
CA VAL A 23 4.95 -0.72 -4.95
C VAL A 23 4.54 -0.20 -3.57
N ALA A 24 4.75 1.08 -3.29
CA ALA A 24 4.31 1.70 -2.04
C ALA A 24 2.78 1.64 -1.90
N GLY A 25 2.04 1.92 -2.98
CA GLY A 25 0.58 1.83 -2.99
C GLY A 25 0.08 0.41 -2.74
N LEU A 26 0.70 -0.58 -3.37
CA LEU A 26 0.39 -1.99 -3.16
C LEU A 26 0.62 -2.41 -1.70
N LEU A 27 1.73 -1.98 -1.10
CA LEU A 27 2.01 -2.24 0.32
C LEU A 27 0.96 -1.62 1.24
N VAL A 28 0.57 -0.37 0.99
CA VAL A 28 -0.49 0.32 1.76
C VAL A 28 -1.82 -0.40 1.61
N LEU A 29 -2.17 -0.83 0.39
CA LEU A 29 -3.36 -1.63 0.10
C LEU A 29 -3.36 -2.95 0.88
N LEU A 30 -2.24 -3.68 0.86
CA LEU A 30 -2.12 -4.94 1.61
C LEU A 30 -2.26 -4.69 3.11
N LEU A 31 -1.55 -3.71 3.65
CA LEU A 31 -1.58 -3.42 5.09
C LEU A 31 -2.95 -2.94 5.58
N THR A 32 -3.69 -2.21 4.76
CA THR A 32 -5.02 -1.70 5.12
C THR A 32 -6.16 -2.68 4.79
N GLY A 33 -5.93 -3.62 3.86
CA GLY A 33 -6.88 -4.67 3.49
C GLY A 33 -6.84 -5.89 4.39
N LEU A 34 -5.73 -6.15 5.09
CA LEU A 34 -5.63 -7.24 6.05
C LEU A 34 -6.49 -6.95 7.28
N HIS A 35 -7.38 -7.90 7.59
CA HIS A 35 -8.24 -7.88 8.77
C HIS A 35 -7.82 -9.00 9.72
N HIS A 36 -7.96 -8.75 11.02
CA HIS A 36 -7.83 -9.77 12.05
C HIS A 36 -9.14 -9.85 12.83
N GLY A 37 -9.45 -11.06 13.31
CA GLY A 37 -10.55 -11.32 14.21
C GLY A 37 -10.00 -11.89 15.51
N VAL A 38 -10.47 -11.38 16.64
CA VAL A 38 -10.22 -11.95 17.96
C VAL A 38 -11.55 -12.38 18.54
N CYS A 39 -11.61 -13.62 19.01
CA CYS A 39 -12.78 -14.14 19.72
C CYS A 39 -12.38 -14.43 21.15
N ASN A 40 -13.14 -13.84 22.08
CA ASN A 40 -13.08 -14.14 23.48
C ASN A 40 -14.16 -15.16 23.81
N ASP A 41 -13.74 -16.39 24.11
CA ASP A 41 -14.62 -17.47 24.54
C ASP A 41 -14.69 -17.48 26.07
N SER A 42 -15.90 -17.29 26.61
CA SER A 42 -16.15 -17.22 28.05
C SER A 42 -17.11 -18.32 28.47
N SER A 43 -16.92 -18.86 29.67
CA SER A 43 -17.86 -19.82 30.25
C SER A 43 -19.26 -19.26 30.47
N ASP A 44 -19.39 -17.93 30.54
CA ASP A 44 -20.68 -17.23 30.48
C ASP A 44 -20.97 -16.84 29.02
N PRO A 45 -22.03 -17.39 28.39
CA PRO A 45 -22.41 -17.08 27.01
C PRO A 45 -22.67 -15.59 26.78
N ALA A 46 -23.13 -14.84 27.80
CA ALA A 46 -23.41 -13.42 27.68
C ALA A 46 -22.14 -12.56 27.55
N LEU A 47 -20.97 -13.11 27.92
CA LEU A 47 -19.67 -12.44 27.88
C LEU A 47 -18.80 -12.90 26.71
N SER A 48 -19.28 -13.86 25.91
CA SER A 48 -18.57 -14.30 24.71
C SER A 48 -18.73 -13.24 23.61
N SER A 49 -17.61 -12.84 23.00
CA SER A 49 -17.60 -11.80 21.98
C SER A 49 -16.56 -12.08 20.91
N CYS A 50 -16.86 -11.68 19.68
CA CYS A 50 -15.90 -11.66 18.59
C CYS A 50 -15.81 -10.25 18.04
N GLU A 51 -14.59 -9.73 17.95
CA GLU A 51 -14.31 -8.43 17.38
C GLU A 51 -13.43 -8.62 16.15
N SER A 52 -13.73 -7.86 15.10
CA SER A 52 -12.97 -7.87 13.85
C SER A 52 -12.55 -6.47 13.49
N GLY A 53 -11.33 -6.30 12.99
CA GLY A 53 -10.86 -4.99 12.58
C GLY A 53 -9.66 -5.03 11.64
N PRO A 54 -9.37 -3.90 10.97
CA PRO A 54 -8.15 -3.77 10.19
C PRO A 54 -6.94 -3.95 11.10
N VAL A 55 -5.89 -4.60 10.60
CA VAL A 55 -4.66 -4.88 11.36
C VAL A 55 -4.01 -3.60 11.90
N LEU A 56 -4.09 -2.50 11.16
CA LEU A 56 -3.56 -1.20 11.60
C LEU A 56 -4.53 -0.41 12.49
N GLY A 57 -5.72 -0.95 12.78
CA GLY A 57 -6.83 -0.19 13.33
C GLY A 57 -7.34 0.91 12.37
N VAL A 58 -8.45 1.54 12.73
CA VAL A 58 -9.05 2.61 11.91
C VAL A 58 -8.10 3.80 11.79
N ALA A 59 -7.51 4.24 12.91
CA ALA A 59 -6.60 5.38 12.91
C ALA A 59 -5.32 5.12 12.09
N GLY A 60 -4.70 3.94 12.24
CA GLY A 60 -3.50 3.58 11.49
C GLY A 60 -3.77 3.44 9.98
N THR A 61 -4.97 2.98 9.61
CA THR A 61 -5.42 2.93 8.20
C THR A 61 -5.45 4.33 7.59
N TRP A 62 -6.06 5.30 8.27
CA TRP A 62 -6.09 6.69 7.80
C TRP A 62 -4.69 7.31 7.67
N LEU A 63 -3.84 7.10 8.68
CA LEU A 63 -2.46 7.59 8.64
C LEU A 63 -1.66 7.01 7.47
N ALA A 64 -1.82 5.72 7.17
CA ALA A 64 -1.15 5.07 6.04
C ALA A 64 -1.57 5.68 4.69
N TRP A 65 -2.86 5.92 4.50
CA TRP A 65 -3.37 6.56 3.28
C TRP A 65 -2.93 8.01 3.12
N ILE A 66 -2.91 8.78 4.21
CA ILE A 66 -2.40 10.16 4.21
C ILE A 66 -0.91 10.18 3.86
N ALA A 67 -0.11 9.34 4.50
CA ALA A 67 1.32 9.24 4.22
C ALA A 67 1.58 8.87 2.75
N TYR A 68 0.80 7.93 2.20
CA TYR A 68 0.87 7.56 0.79
C TYR A 68 0.49 8.71 -0.16
N ALA A 69 -0.58 9.45 0.15
CA ALA A 69 -0.98 10.61 -0.65
C ALA A 69 0.12 11.69 -0.67
N LEU A 70 0.76 11.96 0.48
CA LEU A 70 1.90 12.87 0.56
C LEU A 70 3.09 12.36 -0.25
N PHE A 71 3.36 11.06 -0.20
CA PHE A 71 4.43 10.43 -0.98
C PHE A 71 4.19 10.55 -2.48
N LEU A 72 2.95 10.36 -2.95
CA LEU A 72 2.57 10.59 -4.35
C LEU A 72 2.78 12.04 -4.77
N GLY A 73 2.35 12.99 -3.94
CA GLY A 73 2.56 14.41 -4.16
C GLY A 73 4.06 14.75 -4.28
N PHE A 74 4.88 14.21 -3.39
CA PHE A 74 6.34 14.37 -3.43
C PHE A 74 6.96 13.76 -4.70
N CYS A 75 6.53 12.56 -5.10
CA CYS A 75 7.00 11.92 -6.33
C CYS A 75 6.63 12.75 -7.57
N ALA A 76 5.39 13.23 -7.66
CA ALA A 76 4.92 14.08 -8.75
C ALA A 76 5.70 15.41 -8.80
N TRP A 77 5.88 16.06 -7.66
CA TRP A 77 6.66 17.28 -7.53
C TRP A 77 8.11 17.10 -7.98
N ARG A 78 8.75 15.99 -7.57
CA ARG A 78 10.13 15.67 -7.95
C ARG A 78 10.26 15.37 -9.44
N VAL A 79 9.28 14.69 -10.04
CA VAL A 79 9.25 14.45 -11.49
C VAL A 79 9.03 15.76 -12.26
N ALA A 80 8.19 16.66 -11.75
CA ALA A 80 7.92 17.97 -12.35
C ALA A 80 9.15 18.91 -12.26
N ARG A 81 9.85 18.95 -11.13
CA ARG A 81 11.04 19.81 -10.92
C ARG A 81 12.34 19.28 -11.54
N ARG A 82 12.37 18.02 -11.98
CA ARG A 82 13.51 17.42 -12.71
C ARG A 82 13.25 17.29 -14.22
N ARG A 83 12.24 17.99 -14.73
CA ARG A 83 12.15 18.39 -16.14
C ARG A 83 12.98 19.65 -16.35
#